data_AF-A0A512PN38-F1
#
_entry.id   AF-A0A512PN38-F1
#
_cell.length_a   1.000
_cell.length_b   1.000
_cell.length_c   1.000
_cell.angle_alpha   90.00
_cell.angle_beta   90.00
_cell.angle_gamma   90.00
#
_symmetry.space_group_name_H-M   'P 1'
#
loop_
_entity.id
_entity.type
_entity.pdbx_description
1 polymer ?
#
loop_
_entity_poly.entity_id
_entity_poly.type
_entity_poly.pdbx_seq_one_letter_code
_entity_poly.pdbx_strand_id
1 'polypeptide(L)'
;MKTVKVIIEYLKGILSGSMPLLVVYLYDGALRLSYLYTTINPAKMTVKLNLSPLDWYFFADYVITIPLVRHWYSHIYRDDKVEFETYKDKALKMHHSDIQANHKNRAWSANGVTSNPWEFMYSQTQSYKGVSDSAFNYFKNFVLNLVVIIFGPLFLMYIPIRKIVNTVRSGEHD
;
A
#
# COMPACT_ATOMS: atom_id res chain seq x y z
N MET A 1 3.08 -25.43 -0.26
CA MET A 1 3.77 -24.21 0.23
C MET A 1 3.17 -22.89 -0.29
N LYS A 2 2.80 -22.75 -1.57
CA LYS A 2 2.24 -21.48 -2.10
C LYS A 2 0.91 -21.06 -1.43
N THR A 3 0.00 -22.01 -1.22
CA THR A 3 -1.31 -21.78 -0.56
C THR A 3 -1.17 -21.30 0.88
N VAL A 4 -0.28 -21.94 1.66
CA VAL A 4 -0.01 -21.56 3.06
C VAL A 4 0.54 -20.13 3.14
N LYS A 5 1.41 -19.73 2.23
CA LYS A 5 1.96 -18.36 2.18
C LYS A 5 0.86 -17.32 1.93
N VAL A 6 -0.05 -17.59 0.99
CA VAL A 6 -1.19 -16.71 0.69
C VAL A 6 -2.11 -16.57 1.90
N ILE A 7 -2.39 -17.66 2.62
CA ILE A 7 -3.22 -17.63 3.83
C ILE A 7 -2.55 -16.79 4.93
N ILE A 8 -1.24 -16.93 5.11
CA ILE A 8 -0.49 -16.13 6.10
C ILE A 8 -0.51 -14.64 5.72
N GLU A 9 -0.32 -14.29 4.45
CA GLU A 9 -0.38 -12.90 3.98
C GLU A 9 -1.79 -12.31 4.15
N TYR A 10 -2.83 -13.11 3.89
CA TYR A 10 -4.22 -12.73 4.14
C TYR A 10 -4.49 -12.47 5.63
N LEU A 11 -4.08 -13.39 6.51
CA LEU A 11 -4.25 -13.24 7.96
C LEU A 11 -3.51 -12.01 8.50
N LYS A 12 -2.31 -11.73 7.98
CA LYS A 12 -1.56 -10.51 8.33
C LYS A 12 -2.31 -9.25 7.90
N GLY A 13 -2.91 -9.24 6.71
CA GLY A 13 -3.71 -8.13 6.20
C GLY A 13 -4.97 -7.89 7.03
N ILE A 14 -5.63 -8.97 7.46
CA ILE A 14 -6.75 -8.88 8.41
C ILE A 14 -6.25 -8.31 9.73
N LEU A 15 -5.27 -8.92 10.39
CA LEU A 15 -4.81 -8.46 11.70
C LEU A 15 -4.36 -6.99 11.71
N SER A 16 -3.76 -6.49 10.64
CA SER A 16 -3.36 -5.09 10.57
C SER A 16 -4.53 -4.12 10.34
N GLY A 17 -5.55 -4.52 9.58
CA GLY A 17 -6.72 -3.67 9.31
C GLY A 17 -7.85 -3.78 10.35
N SER A 18 -7.85 -4.80 11.22
CA SER A 18 -8.88 -4.94 12.26
C SER A 18 -8.75 -3.84 13.32
N MET A 19 -7.53 -3.47 13.68
CA MET A 19 -7.25 -2.43 14.67
C MET A 19 -7.85 -1.07 14.27
N PRO A 20 -7.57 -0.49 13.08
CA PRO A 20 -8.18 0.77 12.68
C PRO A 20 -9.70 0.68 12.52
N LEU A 21 -10.24 -0.43 12.03
CA LEU A 21 -11.68 -0.63 11.90
C LEU A 21 -12.39 -0.66 13.27
N LEU A 22 -11.78 -1.29 14.28
CA LEU A 22 -12.27 -1.25 15.66
C LEU A 22 -12.25 0.16 16.25
N VAL A 23 -11.20 0.95 15.97
CA VAL A 23 -11.14 2.36 16.41
C VAL A 23 -12.28 3.17 15.78
N VAL A 24 -12.56 2.97 14.50
CA VAL A 24 -13.69 3.64 13.81
C VAL A 24 -15.03 3.23 14.43
N TYR A 25 -15.26 1.94 14.67
CA TYR A 25 -16.51 1.48 15.28
C TYR A 25 -16.69 1.93 16.73
N LEU A 26 -15.59 2.09 17.48
CA LEU A 26 -15.62 2.69 18.82
C LEU A 26 -15.94 4.19 18.75
N TYR A 27 -15.38 4.90 17.77
CA TYR A 27 -15.60 6.33 17.58
C TYR A 27 -17.03 6.66 17.12
N ASP A 28 -17.53 5.96 16.11
CA ASP A 28 -18.90 6.12 15.59
C ASP A 28 -19.96 5.59 16.58
N GLY A 29 -19.53 4.80 17.58
CA GLY A 29 -20.40 4.21 18.58
C GLY A 29 -21.21 3.02 18.05
N ALA A 30 -20.79 2.43 16.92
CA ALA A 30 -21.26 1.16 16.40
C ALA A 30 -20.89 0.00 17.35
N LEU A 31 -19.74 0.10 18.03
CA LEU A 31 -19.32 -0.79 19.10
C LEU A 31 -19.37 -0.04 20.44
N ARG A 32 -20.34 -0.38 21.29
CA ARG A 32 -20.43 0.19 22.65
C ARG A 32 -20.08 -0.85 23.69
N LEU A 33 -19.10 -0.52 24.51
CA LEU A 33 -18.74 -1.26 25.71
C LEU A 33 -19.55 -0.71 26.88
N SER A 34 -20.63 -1.40 27.23
CA SER A 34 -21.44 -1.03 28.40
C SER A 34 -20.97 -1.85 29.60
N TYR A 35 -20.49 -1.13 30.62
CA TYR A 35 -20.17 -1.71 31.92
C TYR A 35 -21.35 -1.49 32.86
N LEU A 36 -21.85 -2.56 33.47
CA LEU A 36 -22.80 -2.49 34.57
C LEU A 36 -22.04 -2.84 35.85
N TYR A 37 -21.92 -1.87 36.75
CA TYR A 37 -21.42 -2.10 38.10
C TYR A 37 -22.60 -2.43 39.00
N THR A 38 -22.68 -3.67 39.46
CA THR A 38 -23.58 -4.06 40.54
C THR A 38 -22.70 -4.33 41.76
N THR A 39 -22.96 -3.65 42.88
CA THR A 39 -22.20 -3.74 44.15
C THR A 39 -22.15 -5.15 44.76
N ILE A 40 -22.86 -6.13 44.19
CA ILE A 40 -23.09 -7.47 44.79
C ILE A 40 -22.79 -8.62 43.79
N ASN A 41 -22.51 -8.34 42.50
CA ASN A 41 -22.32 -9.38 41.47
C ASN A 41 -21.08 -9.10 40.60
N PRO A 42 -20.48 -10.13 39.97
CA PRO A 42 -19.34 -9.92 39.07
C PRO A 42 -19.76 -8.98 37.92
N ALA A 43 -18.91 -7.99 37.65
CA ALA A 43 -19.14 -7.00 36.61
C ALA A 43 -19.47 -7.69 35.28
N LYS A 44 -20.68 -7.45 34.77
CA LYS A 44 -21.09 -7.96 33.46
C LYS A 44 -20.73 -6.91 32.41
N MET A 45 -19.72 -7.22 31.60
CA MET A 45 -19.41 -6.46 30.39
C MET A 45 -20.39 -6.89 29.31
N THR A 46 -21.18 -5.94 28.81
CA THR A 46 -22.09 -6.18 27.68
C THR A 46 -21.60 -5.41 26.47
N VAL A 47 -21.40 -6.13 25.36
CA VAL A 47 -21.01 -5.54 24.07
C VAL A 47 -22.29 -5.34 23.27
N LYS A 48 -22.60 -4.08 22.93
CA LYS A 48 -23.70 -3.76 22.02
C LYS A 48 -23.12 -3.41 20.65
N LEU A 49 -23.51 -4.17 19.64
CA LEU A 49 -23.18 -3.92 18.24
C LEU A 49 -24.41 -3.31 17.57
N ASN A 50 -24.28 -2.07 17.13
CA ASN A 50 -25.30 -1.38 16.35
C ASN A 50 -24.71 -1.02 14.99
N LEU A 51 -24.66 -2.00 14.10
CA LEU A 51 -24.02 -1.87 12.80
C LEU A 51 -25.00 -1.26 11.80
N SER A 52 -24.65 -0.09 11.28
CA SER A 52 -25.30 0.57 10.15
C SER A 52 -25.02 -0.20 8.84
N PRO A 53 -25.86 -0.04 7.79
CA PRO A 53 -25.55 -0.58 6.46
C PRO A 53 -24.17 -0.14 5.92
N LEU A 54 -23.71 1.06 6.30
CA LEU A 54 -22.37 1.53 5.94
C LEU A 54 -21.26 0.76 6.67
N ASP A 55 -21.47 0.35 7.92
CA ASP A 55 -20.50 -0.46 8.66
C ASP A 55 -20.31 -1.82 8.01
N TRP A 56 -21.40 -2.41 7.53
CA TRP A 56 -21.38 -3.65 6.76
C TRP A 56 -20.64 -3.50 5.43
N TYR A 57 -20.78 -2.36 4.77
CA TYR A 57 -20.01 -2.04 3.56
C TYR A 57 -18.51 -2.02 3.84
N PHE A 58 -18.06 -1.24 4.83
CA PHE A 58 -16.64 -1.18 5.20
C PHE A 58 -16.10 -2.53 5.68
N PHE A 59 -16.90 -3.29 6.41
CA PHE A 59 -16.54 -4.64 6.84
C PHE A 59 -16.34 -5.59 5.65
N ALA A 60 -17.28 -5.57 4.69
CA ALA A 60 -17.20 -6.40 3.49
C ALA A 60 -15.98 -6.02 2.63
N ASP A 61 -15.72 -4.73 2.46
CA ASP A 61 -14.55 -4.27 1.71
C ASP A 61 -13.23 -4.67 2.37
N TYR A 62 -13.18 -4.58 3.70
CA TYR A 62 -12.02 -4.98 4.47
C TYR A 62 -11.75 -6.49 4.42
N VAL A 63 -12.78 -7.34 4.58
CA VAL A 63 -12.62 -8.80 4.61
C VAL A 63 -12.48 -9.41 3.22
N ILE A 64 -13.18 -8.87 2.22
CA ILE A 64 -13.34 -9.50 0.91
C ILE A 64 -12.59 -8.71 -0.16
N THR A 65 -13.00 -7.45 -0.39
CA THR A 65 -12.56 -6.67 -1.55
C THR A 65 -11.05 -6.40 -1.54
N ILE A 66 -10.53 -5.80 -0.46
CA ILE A 66 -9.10 -5.44 -0.33
C ILE A 66 -8.17 -6.66 -0.52
N PRO A 67 -8.34 -7.79 0.20
CA PRO A 67 -7.45 -8.93 0.03
C PRO A 67 -7.53 -9.56 -1.36
N LEU A 68 -8.72 -9.63 -1.97
CA LEU A 68 -8.89 -10.12 -3.34
C LEU A 68 -8.15 -9.22 -4.34
N VAL A 69 -8.40 -7.91 -4.27
CA VAL A 69 -7.76 -6.94 -5.16
C VAL A 69 -6.25 -6.97 -4.99
N ARG A 70 -5.74 -7.06 -3.76
CA ARG A 70 -4.30 -7.15 -3.49
C ARG A 70 -3.67 -8.43 -4.03
N HIS A 71 -4.39 -9.54 -3.99
CA HIS A 71 -3.93 -10.80 -4.57
C HIS A 71 -3.85 -10.72 -6.10
N TRP A 72 -4.89 -10.20 -6.76
CA TRP A 72 -5.01 -10.15 -8.21
C TRP A 72 -4.14 -9.07 -8.84
N TYR A 73 -4.02 -7.92 -8.16
CA TYR A 73 -3.22 -6.76 -8.59
C TYR A 73 -1.96 -6.62 -7.74
N SER A 74 -1.34 -7.74 -7.36
CA SER A 74 -0.12 -7.76 -6.54
C SER A 74 1.01 -6.89 -7.10
N HIS A 75 1.08 -6.69 -8.42
CA HIS A 75 2.04 -5.78 -9.04
C HIS A 75 1.89 -4.31 -8.63
N ILE A 76 0.65 -3.84 -8.40
CA ILE A 76 0.40 -2.43 -8.03
C ILE A 76 0.78 -2.19 -6.57
N TYR A 77 0.61 -3.21 -5.72
CA TYR A 77 0.94 -3.18 -4.29
C TYR A 77 2.37 -3.61 -3.98
N ARG A 78 3.21 -3.86 -5.00
CA ARG A 78 4.62 -4.19 -4.78
C ARG A 78 5.37 -2.98 -4.22
N ASP A 79 6.26 -3.27 -3.27
CA ASP A 79 7.34 -2.38 -2.82
C ASP A 79 8.51 -2.43 -3.81
N ASP A 80 8.23 -2.47 -5.11
CA ASP A 80 9.28 -2.22 -6.08
C ASP A 80 9.86 -0.83 -5.73
N LYS A 81 11.20 -0.73 -5.70
CA LYS A 81 11.92 0.43 -5.17
C LYS A 81 11.59 1.68 -5.97
N VAL A 82 10.46 2.31 -5.67
CA VAL A 82 10.17 3.68 -6.07
C VAL A 82 10.99 4.51 -5.11
N GLU A 83 12.26 4.68 -5.44
CA GLU A 83 13.12 5.61 -4.72
C GLU A 83 12.50 7.00 -4.86
N PHE A 84 12.28 7.67 -3.73
CA PHE A 84 11.82 9.04 -3.74
C PHE A 84 12.94 9.94 -4.28
N GLU A 85 13.01 10.09 -5.61
CA GLU A 85 13.97 10.98 -6.26
C GLU A 85 13.55 12.44 -5.98
N THR A 86 14.30 13.13 -5.13
CA THR A 86 14.09 14.57 -4.93
C THR A 86 14.50 15.35 -6.18
N TYR A 87 13.96 16.56 -6.36
CA TYR A 87 14.37 17.46 -7.45
C TYR A 87 15.89 17.68 -7.50
N LYS A 88 16.54 17.71 -6.33
CA LYS A 88 18.00 17.85 -6.22
C LYS A 88 18.71 16.60 -6.76
N ASP A 89 18.27 15.41 -6.35
CA ASP A 89 18.83 14.14 -6.84
C ASP A 89 18.68 14.02 -8.36
N LYS A 90 17.50 14.41 -8.88
CA LYS A 90 17.22 14.39 -10.32
C LYS A 90 18.09 15.38 -11.10
N ALA A 91 18.25 16.61 -10.61
CA ALA A 91 19.09 17.62 -11.24
C ALA A 91 20.57 17.21 -11.25
N LEU A 92 21.05 16.60 -10.17
CA LEU A 92 22.43 16.13 -10.08
C LEU A 92 22.68 14.92 -10.99
N LYS A 93 21.71 14.00 -11.10
CA LYS A 93 21.75 12.88 -12.05
C LYS A 93 21.83 13.36 -13.50
N MET A 94 21.08 14.42 -13.84
CA MET A 94 21.19 15.07 -15.15
C MET A 94 22.57 15.72 -15.34
N HIS A 95 23.08 16.40 -14.32
CA HIS A 95 24.43 16.97 -14.36
C HIS A 95 25.52 15.89 -14.56
N HIS A 96 25.39 14.74 -13.91
CA HIS A 96 26.27 13.59 -14.13
C HIS A 96 26.12 13.03 -15.54
N SER A 97 24.91 12.89 -16.07
CA SER A 97 24.73 12.46 -17.46
C SER A 97 25.33 13.45 -18.46
N ASP A 98 25.23 14.75 -18.20
CA ASP A 98 25.79 15.80 -19.06
C ASP A 98 27.32 15.80 -19.04
N ILE A 99 27.93 15.58 -17.87
CA ILE A 99 29.39 15.39 -17.74
C ILE A 99 29.83 14.13 -18.49
N GLN A 100 29.12 13.02 -18.32
CA GLN A 100 29.44 11.77 -19.01
C GLN A 100 29.25 11.89 -20.53
N ALA A 101 28.29 12.70 -20.98
CA ALA A 101 28.03 13.00 -22.38
C ALA A 101 29.06 13.98 -22.98
N ASN A 102 29.72 14.79 -22.16
CA ASN A 102 30.83 15.67 -22.57
C ASN A 102 32.17 14.92 -22.62
N HIS A 103 32.30 13.97 -23.55
CA HIS A 103 33.57 13.32 -23.85
C HIS A 103 34.24 14.00 -25.05
N LYS A 104 35.45 14.55 -24.84
CA LYS A 104 36.29 15.07 -25.92
C LYS A 104 37.01 13.88 -26.59
N ASN A 105 36.84 13.70 -27.90
CA ASN A 105 37.53 12.66 -28.70
C ASN A 105 37.33 11.20 -28.23
N ARG A 106 36.15 10.82 -27.72
CA ARG A 106 35.83 9.44 -27.29
C ARG A 106 36.72 8.88 -26.17
N ALA A 107 37.54 9.72 -25.53
CA ALA A 107 38.42 9.34 -24.45
C ALA A 107 37.98 10.02 -23.16
N TRP A 108 37.70 9.23 -22.13
CA TRP A 108 37.54 9.74 -20.78
C TRP A 108 38.92 10.16 -20.25
N SER A 109 39.05 11.42 -19.81
CA SER A 109 40.24 11.90 -19.12
C SER A 109 39.86 12.29 -17.70
N ALA A 110 40.54 11.69 -16.71
CA ALA A 110 40.34 11.99 -15.28
C ALA A 110 41.09 13.26 -14.82
N ASN A 111 41.81 13.95 -15.71
CA ASN A 111 42.58 15.13 -15.34
C ASN A 111 41.64 16.32 -15.06
N GLY A 112 41.54 16.70 -13.79
CA GLY A 112 40.77 17.86 -13.33
C GLY A 112 39.39 17.54 -12.76
N VAL A 113 39.06 16.28 -12.48
CA VAL A 113 37.80 15.91 -11.83
C VAL A 113 37.86 16.35 -10.36
N THR A 114 37.35 17.57 -10.08
CA THR A 114 37.11 18.04 -8.73
C THR A 114 35.82 17.39 -8.22
N SER A 115 35.88 16.62 -7.13
CA SER A 115 34.67 16.09 -6.49
C SER A 115 33.76 17.25 -6.11
N ASN A 116 32.53 17.22 -6.63
CA ASN A 116 31.58 18.27 -6.37
C ASN A 116 31.09 18.12 -4.91
N PRO A 117 31.28 19.11 -4.02
CA PRO A 117 30.85 18.99 -2.63
C PRO A 117 29.34 18.74 -2.48
N TRP A 118 28.53 19.09 -3.49
CA TRP A 118 27.09 18.80 -3.53
C TRP A 118 26.78 17.29 -3.72
N GLU A 119 27.73 16.47 -4.18
CA GLU A 119 27.59 15.01 -4.27
C GLU A 119 27.43 14.36 -2.89
N PHE A 120 28.00 14.96 -1.85
CA PHE A 120 27.91 14.42 -0.48
C PHE A 120 26.60 14.81 0.23
N MET A 121 25.85 15.77 -0.31
CA MET A 121 24.53 16.17 0.19
C MET A 121 23.38 15.33 -0.37
N TYR A 122 23.68 14.21 -1.03
CA TYR A 122 22.70 13.31 -1.63
C TYR A 122 21.70 12.78 -0.59
N SER A 123 20.45 12.55 -1.01
CA SER A 123 19.50 11.82 -0.17
C SER A 123 19.99 10.41 0.18
N GLN A 124 20.77 9.79 -0.71
CA GLN A 124 21.38 8.45 -0.59
C GLN A 124 22.49 8.36 0.46
N THR A 125 23.19 9.46 0.76
CA THR A 125 24.17 9.53 1.86
C THR A 125 23.56 10.03 3.16
N GLN A 126 22.33 10.56 3.13
CA GLN A 126 21.57 10.94 4.30
C GLN A 126 20.66 9.81 4.79
N SER A 127 20.60 9.63 6.11
CA SER A 127 19.74 8.65 6.81
C SER A 127 18.23 8.82 6.52
N TYR A 128 17.82 9.89 5.85
CA TYR A 128 16.43 10.23 5.56
C TYR A 128 15.84 9.47 4.37
N LYS A 129 16.64 8.93 3.44
CA LYS A 129 16.12 8.21 2.26
C LYS A 129 15.26 7.01 2.64
N GLY A 130 15.70 6.20 3.62
CA GLY A 130 14.93 5.04 4.06
C GLY A 130 13.58 5.41 4.67
N VAL A 131 13.51 6.54 5.38
CA VAL A 131 12.27 7.05 5.99
C VAL A 131 11.34 7.63 4.93
N SER A 132 11.87 8.42 3.97
CA SER A 132 11.06 8.98 2.89
C SER A 132 10.48 7.92 1.96
N ASP A 133 11.27 6.90 1.60
CA ASP A 133 10.83 5.81 0.74
C ASP A 133 9.74 4.97 1.43
N SER A 134 9.90 4.72 2.73
CA SER A 134 8.89 4.00 3.53
C SER A 134 7.60 4.81 3.65
N ALA A 135 7.70 6.10 3.99
CA ALA A 135 6.55 6.99 4.11
C ALA A 135 5.78 7.12 2.79
N PHE A 136 6.50 7.24 1.66
CA PHE A 136 5.90 7.27 0.34
C PHE A 136 5.16 5.97 0.02
N ASN A 137 5.76 4.81 0.30
CA ASN A 137 5.10 3.53 0.08
C ASN A 137 3.86 3.33 0.97
N TYR A 138 3.90 3.79 2.23
CA TYR A 138 2.71 3.78 3.09
C TYR A 138 1.61 4.68 2.54
N PHE A 139 1.94 5.90 2.11
CA PHE A 139 0.98 6.82 1.52
C PHE A 139 0.38 6.29 0.21
N LYS A 140 1.21 5.77 -0.70
CA LYS A 140 0.78 5.09 -1.94
C LYS A 140 -0.23 3.99 -1.65
N ASN A 141 0.11 3.08 -0.73
CA ASN A 141 -0.74 1.96 -0.36
C ASN A 141 -2.03 2.42 0.33
N PHE A 142 -1.98 3.47 1.14
CA PHE A 142 -3.16 4.08 1.76
C PHE A 142 -4.12 4.63 0.70
N VAL A 143 -3.61 5.42 -0.26
CA VAL A 143 -4.42 5.98 -1.36
C VAL A 143 -5.03 4.87 -2.21
N LEU A 144 -4.26 3.84 -2.55
CA LEU A 144 -4.77 2.68 -3.29
C LEU A 144 -5.91 1.98 -2.53
N ASN A 145 -5.76 1.75 -1.22
CA ASN A 145 -6.81 1.15 -0.40
C ASN A 145 -8.06 2.04 -0.34
N LEU A 146 -7.90 3.36 -0.25
CA LEU A 146 -9.02 4.31 -0.26
C LEU A 146 -9.80 4.24 -1.57
N VAL A 147 -9.10 4.21 -2.71
CA VAL A 147 -9.72 4.02 -4.04
C VAL A 147 -10.46 2.69 -4.11
N VAL A 148 -9.87 1.61 -3.59
CA VAL A 148 -10.52 0.30 -3.56
C VAL A 148 -11.77 0.30 -2.67
N ILE A 149 -11.75 0.97 -1.52
CA ILE A 149 -12.92 1.08 -0.64
C ILE A 149 -14.03 1.91 -1.31
N ILE A 150 -13.70 2.98 -2.04
CA ILE A 150 -14.74 3.77 -2.73
C ILE A 150 -15.37 2.98 -3.89
N PHE A 151 -14.57 2.19 -4.60
CA PHE A 151 -15.00 1.47 -5.81
C PHE A 151 -15.08 -0.04 -5.62
N GLY A 152 -15.21 -0.53 -4.39
CA GLY A 152 -15.12 -1.96 -4.04
C GLY A 152 -16.05 -2.85 -4.88
N PRO A 153 -17.35 -2.50 -5.01
CA PRO A 153 -18.29 -3.24 -5.85
C PRO A 153 -17.86 -3.33 -7.32
N LEU A 154 -17.27 -2.27 -7.88
CA LEU A 154 -16.82 -2.26 -9.28
C LEU A 154 -15.62 -3.20 -9.48
N PHE A 155 -14.67 -3.20 -8.54
CA PHE A 155 -13.53 -4.12 -8.58
C PHE A 155 -13.96 -5.59 -8.48
N LEU A 156 -14.93 -5.89 -7.60
CA LEU A 156 -15.46 -7.24 -7.45
C LEU A 156 -16.21 -7.74 -8.69
N MET A 157 -16.92 -6.86 -9.41
CA MET A 157 -17.61 -7.24 -10.65
C MET A 157 -16.66 -7.39 -11.84
N TYR A 158 -15.65 -6.53 -11.95
CA TYR A 158 -14.71 -6.54 -13.08
C TYR A 158 -13.89 -7.84 -13.18
N ILE A 159 -13.50 -8.37 -12.02
CA ILE A 159 -12.70 -9.60 -11.84
C ILE A 159 -13.31 -10.84 -12.54
N PRO A 160 -14.54 -11.28 -12.22
CA PRO A 160 -15.16 -12.42 -12.87
C PRO A 160 -15.50 -12.16 -14.33
N ILE A 161 -15.96 -10.95 -14.68
CA ILE A 161 -16.29 -10.56 -16.06
C ILE A 161 -15.07 -10.73 -16.97
N ARG A 162 -13.91 -10.21 -16.55
CA ARG A 162 -12.66 -10.33 -17.33
C ARG A 162 -12.27 -11.80 -17.52
N LYS A 163 -12.45 -12.64 -16.50
CA LYS A 163 -12.11 -14.07 -16.59
C LYS A 163 -13.02 -14.78 -17.60
N ILE A 164 -14.32 -14.51 -17.55
CA ILE A 164 -15.29 -15.07 -18.51
C ILE A 164 -14.96 -14.61 -19.94
N VAL A 165 -14.73 -13.32 -20.15
CA VAL A 165 -14.37 -12.76 -21.47
C VAL A 165 -13.11 -13.41 -22.04
N ASN A 166 -12.08 -13.60 -21.21
CA ASN A 166 -10.85 -14.26 -21.65
C ASN A 166 -11.06 -15.74 -22.01
N THR A 167 -11.92 -16.46 -21.27
CA THR A 167 -12.25 -17.85 -21.57
C THR A 167 -13.06 -17.99 -22.86
N VAL A 168 -14.03 -17.10 -23.10
CA VAL A 168 -14.79 -17.05 -24.36
C VAL A 168 -13.86 -16.80 -25.54
N ARG A 169 -12.94 -15.83 -25.40
CA ARG A 169 -12.01 -15.45 -26.46
C ARG A 169 -10.94 -16.52 -26.76
N SER A 170 -10.59 -17.38 -25.80
CA SER A 170 -9.67 -18.50 -26.07
C SER A 170 -10.36 -19.69 -26.74
N GLY A 171 -11.67 -19.86 -26.56
CA GLY A 171 -12.45 -20.92 -27.23
C GLY A 171 -12.86 -20.59 -28.66
N GLU A 172 -12.64 -19.36 -29.14
CA GLU A 172 -12.89 -18.92 -30.52
C GLU A 172 -11.69 -19.16 -31.47
N HIS A 173 -10.54 -19.58 -30.92
CA HIS A 173 -9.30 -19.82 -31.68
C HIS A 173 -8.91 -21.30 -31.80
N ASP A 174 -9.76 -22.21 -31.32
CA ASP A 174 -9.70 -23.67 -31.54
C ASP A 174 -10.79 -24.10 -32.54
#